data_AF-A0A6P0ZVJ3-F1
#
_entry.id   AF-A0A6P0ZVJ3-F1
#
_cell.length_a   1.000
_cell.length_b   1.000
_cell.length_c   1.000
_cell.angle_alpha   90.00
_cell.angle_beta   90.00
_cell.angle_gamma   90.00
#
_symmetry.space_group_name_H-M   'P 1'
#
loop_
_entity.id
_entity.type
_entity.pdbx_description
1 polymer ?
#
loop_
_entity_poly.entity_id
_entity_poly.type
_entity_poly.pdbx_seq_one_letter_code
_entity_poly.pdbx_strand_id
1 'polypeptide(L)'
;MAALVLIATPAYAVTIQAGMIDLNSPGPLETTNGDTSTFTEVLFPTPFPEGSDVIVIPMVQTFNGADTPGVRIADVTTEGFKFKMNELVRGGPRQALSDGGHFTETIGWIAVGS
;
A
#
# COMPACT_ATOMS: atom_id res chain seq x y z
N MET A 1 -39.30 39.27 5.77
CA MET A 1 -37.96 38.96 5.23
C MET A 1 -37.72 37.49 5.39
N ALA A 2 -37.43 36.75 4.32
CA ALA A 2 -37.09 35.34 4.37
C ALA A 2 -35.56 35.21 4.26
N ALA A 3 -34.92 34.52 5.20
CA ALA A 3 -33.49 34.23 5.15
C ALA A 3 -33.30 32.94 4.33
N LEU A 4 -32.60 33.05 3.20
CA LEU A 4 -32.11 31.89 2.46
C LEU A 4 -30.88 31.36 3.20
N VAL A 5 -31.03 30.24 3.91
CA VAL A 5 -29.90 29.52 4.49
C VAL A 5 -29.39 28.56 3.42
N LEU A 6 -28.28 28.92 2.77
CA LEU A 6 -27.58 28.04 1.85
C LEU A 6 -26.75 27.05 2.67
N ILE A 7 -27.31 25.87 2.95
CA ILE A 7 -26.54 24.77 3.54
C ILE A 7 -25.74 24.16 2.39
N ALA A 8 -24.49 24.63 2.20
CA ALA A 8 -23.54 23.94 1.33
C ALA A 8 -23.27 22.57 1.97
N THR A 9 -23.81 21.51 1.36
CA THR A 9 -23.34 20.15 1.65
C THR A 9 -21.87 20.10 1.23
N PRO A 10 -20.93 19.66 2.09
CA PRO A 10 -19.58 19.46 1.63
C PRO A 10 -19.63 18.44 0.49
N ALA A 11 -19.21 18.85 -0.70
CA ALA A 11 -18.90 17.90 -1.74
C ALA A 11 -17.69 17.10 -1.20
N TYR A 12 -17.91 15.84 -0.83
CA TYR A 12 -16.81 14.92 -0.56
C TYR A 12 -16.04 14.75 -1.87
N ALA A 13 -14.99 15.55 -2.03
CA ALA A 13 -14.16 15.53 -3.22
C ALA A 13 -13.28 14.27 -3.12
N VAL A 14 -13.77 13.18 -3.71
CA VAL A 14 -13.00 11.95 -3.83
C VAL A 14 -11.77 12.25 -4.69
N THR A 15 -10.60 12.13 -4.08
CA THR A 15 -9.31 12.31 -4.76
C THR A 15 -8.72 10.94 -5.05
N ILE A 16 -8.23 10.75 -6.28
CA ILE A 16 -7.55 9.52 -6.70
C ILE A 16 -6.13 9.86 -7.08
N GLN A 17 -5.18 9.12 -6.51
CA GLN A 17 -3.77 9.17 -6.88
C GLN A 17 -3.32 7.78 -7.27
N ALA A 18 -2.38 7.67 -8.21
CA ALA A 18 -1.85 6.39 -8.65
C ALA A 18 -0.37 6.52 -8.99
N GLY A 19 0.34 5.40 -8.95
CA GLY A 19 1.75 5.35 -9.28
C GLY A 19 2.24 3.92 -9.47
N MET A 20 3.54 3.81 -9.73
CA MET A 20 4.25 2.55 -9.87
C MET A 20 5.55 2.62 -9.08
N ILE A 21 5.99 1.48 -8.56
CA ILE A 21 7.27 1.34 -7.88
C ILE A 21 7.87 -0.03 -8.21
N ASP A 22 9.17 -0.06 -8.46
CA ASP A 22 9.92 -1.31 -8.58
C ASP A 22 10.40 -1.76 -7.20
N LEU A 23 10.02 -2.95 -6.78
CA LEU A 23 10.36 -3.51 -5.47
C LEU A 23 10.83 -4.94 -5.59
N ASN A 24 11.83 -5.30 -4.79
CA ASN A 24 12.28 -6.67 -4.59
C ASN A 24 12.15 -7.05 -3.11
N SER A 25 12.39 -8.32 -2.80
CA SER A 25 12.58 -8.80 -1.43
C SER A 25 13.97 -9.41 -1.34
N PRO A 26 14.92 -8.81 -0.61
CA PRO A 26 16.29 -9.32 -0.52
C PRO A 26 16.49 -10.41 0.55
N GLY A 27 15.46 -10.75 1.32
CA GLY A 27 15.60 -11.66 2.45
C GLY A 27 14.31 -11.88 3.23
N PRO A 28 14.36 -12.60 4.36
CA PRO A 28 13.19 -13.21 4.98
C PRO A 28 12.13 -12.19 5.40
N LEU A 29 10.90 -12.71 5.36
CA LEU A 29 9.64 -12.08 5.73
C LEU A 29 9.71 -11.35 7.07
N GLU A 30 8.94 -10.27 7.21
CA GLU A 30 8.60 -9.76 8.54
C GLU A 30 7.75 -10.81 9.27
N THR A 31 8.40 -11.49 10.21
CA THR A 31 7.79 -12.50 11.09
C THR A 31 7.29 -11.90 12.40
N THR A 32 7.76 -10.69 12.75
CA THR A 32 7.31 -9.96 13.93
C THR A 32 6.01 -9.22 13.60
N ASN A 33 4.96 -9.48 14.38
CA ASN A 33 3.68 -8.82 14.17
C ASN A 33 3.81 -7.31 14.45
N GLY A 34 3.34 -6.48 13.52
CA GLY A 34 3.36 -5.02 13.64
C GLY A 34 4.71 -4.36 13.34
N ASP A 35 5.76 -5.13 13.04
CA ASP A 35 7.03 -4.55 12.60
C ASP A 35 6.96 -4.18 11.12
N THR A 36 6.97 -2.87 10.85
CA THR A 36 6.97 -2.28 9.50
C THR A 36 8.29 -1.58 9.18
N SER A 37 9.33 -1.76 10.01
CA SER A 37 10.59 -1.02 9.90
C SER A 37 11.36 -1.28 8.61
N THR A 38 11.11 -2.41 7.95
CA THR A 38 11.75 -2.79 6.68
C THR A 38 10.87 -2.54 5.46
N PHE A 39 9.67 -1.98 5.64
CA PHE A 39 8.80 -1.67 4.53
C PHE A 39 9.29 -0.38 3.84
N THR A 40 9.15 -0.34 2.52
CA THR A 40 9.42 0.86 1.73
C THR A 40 8.27 1.84 1.87
N GLU A 41 8.57 3.06 2.27
CA GLU A 41 7.61 4.16 2.30
C GLU A 41 7.40 4.75 0.90
N VAL A 42 6.15 5.02 0.58
CA VAL A 42 5.73 5.74 -0.62
C VAL A 42 4.89 6.92 -0.19
N LEU A 43 5.36 8.11 -0.57
CA LEU A 43 4.63 9.35 -0.34
C LEU A 43 3.69 9.61 -1.51
N PHE A 44 2.50 10.10 -1.20
CA PHE A 44 1.61 10.62 -2.23
C PHE A 44 2.20 11.89 -2.84
N PRO A 45 2.10 12.09 -4.18
CA PRO A 45 2.50 13.33 -4.82
C PRO A 45 1.88 14.59 -4.19
N THR A 46 0.66 14.47 -3.68
CA THR A 46 0.00 15.50 -2.86
C THR A 46 -0.65 14.81 -1.66
N PRO A 47 -0.39 15.25 -0.41
CA PRO A 47 -1.08 14.69 0.74
C PRO A 47 -2.60 14.84 0.61
N PHE A 48 -3.34 13.83 1.05
CA PHE A 48 -4.78 13.93 1.23
C PHE A 48 -5.10 14.94 2.36
N PRO A 49 -6.29 15.55 2.35
CA PRO A 49 -6.72 16.43 3.43
C PRO A 49 -6.63 15.76 4.81
N GLU A 50 -6.31 16.56 5.84
CA GLU A 50 -6.32 16.07 7.22
C GLU A 50 -7.70 15.49 7.58
N GLY A 51 -7.71 14.30 8.18
CA GLY A 51 -8.94 13.60 8.54
C GLY A 51 -9.57 12.78 7.42
N SER A 52 -8.98 12.72 6.22
CA SER A 52 -9.45 11.83 5.16
C SER A 52 -9.23 10.35 5.48
N ASP A 53 -10.21 9.54 5.12
CA ASP A 53 -10.06 8.09 5.06
C ASP A 53 -9.36 7.72 3.74
N VAL A 54 -8.17 7.11 3.82
CA VAL A 54 -7.37 6.75 2.64
C VAL A 54 -7.35 5.23 2.45
N ILE A 55 -7.71 4.79 1.24
CA ILE A 55 -7.69 3.39 0.83
C ILE A 55 -6.59 3.21 -0.23
N VAL A 56 -5.71 2.23 -0.04
CA VAL A 56 -4.62 1.91 -0.98
C VAL A 56 -4.80 0.48 -1.51
N ILE A 57 -4.73 0.32 -2.83
CA ILE A 57 -4.81 -0.98 -3.53
C ILE A 57 -3.56 -1.15 -4.41
N PRO A 58 -2.63 -2.04 -4.04
CA PRO A 58 -1.47 -2.39 -4.84
C PRO A 58 -1.74 -3.61 -5.72
N MET A 59 -1.04 -3.69 -6.85
CA MET A 59 -1.07 -4.80 -7.77
C MET A 59 0.31 -5.01 -8.39
N VAL A 60 0.83 -6.23 -8.34
CA VAL A 60 2.03 -6.61 -9.09
C VAL A 60 1.69 -6.63 -10.59
N GLN A 61 2.50 -5.95 -11.41
CA GLN A 61 2.25 -5.75 -12.85
C GLN A 61 3.24 -6.48 -13.76
N THR A 62 4.28 -7.08 -13.19
CA THR A 62 5.27 -7.88 -13.92
C THR A 62 5.33 -9.30 -13.37
N PHE A 63 6.07 -10.16 -14.07
CA PHE A 63 6.34 -11.54 -13.67
C PHE A 63 7.79 -11.87 -14.06
N ASN A 64 8.72 -11.42 -13.23
CA ASN A 64 10.16 -11.53 -13.44
C ASN A 64 10.78 -12.71 -12.67
N GLY A 65 10.17 -13.12 -11.55
CA GLY A 65 10.50 -14.33 -10.80
C GLY A 65 9.49 -15.47 -11.03
N ALA A 66 9.89 -16.72 -10.77
CA ALA A 66 8.98 -17.87 -10.90
C ALA A 66 8.07 -18.06 -9.68
N ASP A 67 8.43 -17.46 -8.54
CA ASP A 67 7.72 -17.60 -7.27
C ASP A 67 6.55 -16.62 -7.19
N THR A 68 5.61 -16.87 -6.26
CA THR A 68 4.44 -16.00 -6.10
C THR A 68 4.78 -14.82 -5.18
N PRO A 69 4.75 -13.57 -5.67
CA PRO A 69 4.95 -12.41 -4.82
C PRO A 69 3.71 -12.18 -3.95
N GLY A 70 3.92 -12.03 -2.65
CA GLY A 70 2.97 -11.41 -1.74
C GLY A 70 3.31 -9.93 -1.59
N VAL A 71 2.28 -9.09 -1.56
CA VAL A 71 2.42 -7.65 -1.26
C VAL A 71 1.72 -7.36 0.05
N ARG A 72 2.42 -6.69 0.97
CA ARG A 72 1.84 -6.18 2.22
C ARG A 72 1.80 -4.67 2.18
N ILE A 73 0.73 -4.11 2.74
CA ILE A 73 0.54 -2.68 2.97
C ILE A 73 0.50 -2.47 4.47
N ALA A 74 1.10 -1.39 4.93
CA ALA A 74 0.98 -0.92 6.30
C ALA A 74 1.03 0.60 6.35
N ASP A 75 0.75 1.14 7.54
CA ASP A 75 0.94 2.55 7.88
C ASP A 75 0.34 3.53 6.85
N VAL A 76 -0.89 3.27 6.40
CA VAL A 76 -1.61 4.19 5.51
C VAL A 76 -2.00 5.44 6.30
N THR A 77 -1.55 6.60 5.81
CA THR A 77 -1.84 7.93 6.36
C THR A 77 -2.37 8.83 5.24
N THR A 78 -2.61 10.11 5.55
CA THR A 78 -2.91 11.11 4.53
C THR A 78 -1.69 11.51 3.69
N GLU A 79 -0.47 11.20 4.15
CA GLU A 79 0.79 11.56 3.48
C GLU A 79 1.33 10.44 2.59
N GLY A 80 1.06 9.19 2.94
CA GLY A 80 1.58 8.04 2.22
C GLY A 80 1.15 6.72 2.81
N PHE A 81 1.92 5.69 2.47
CA PHE A 81 1.75 4.35 2.99
C PHE A 81 3.09 3.59 2.91
N LYS A 82 3.14 2.39 3.46
CA LYS A 82 4.29 1.50 3.35
C LYS A 82 3.97 0.21 2.61
N PHE A 83 4.91 -0.24 1.78
CA PHE A 83 4.85 -1.50 1.05
C PHE A 83 5.99 -2.43 1.40
N LYS A 84 5.71 -3.73 1.33
CA LYS A 84 6.77 -4.75 1.28
C LYS A 84 6.35 -5.88 0.36
N MET A 85 7.26 -6.29 -0.51
CA MET A 85 7.17 -7.56 -1.21
C MET A 85 7.67 -8.68 -0.29
N ASN A 86 6.95 -9.80 -0.28
CA ASN A 86 7.16 -10.94 0.60
C ASN A 86 6.74 -12.19 -0.14
N GLU A 87 7.57 -13.22 -0.25
CA GLU A 87 7.12 -14.49 -0.83
C GLU A 87 6.10 -15.21 0.07
N LEU A 88 5.05 -15.81 -0.53
CA LEU A 88 3.97 -16.44 0.24
C LEU A 88 4.45 -17.72 0.99
N VAL A 89 3.86 -17.97 2.16
CA VAL A 89 4.08 -19.18 2.99
C VAL A 89 2.93 -20.18 2.77
N ARG A 90 3.22 -21.50 2.73
CA ARG A 90 2.21 -22.58 2.75
C ARG A 90 2.23 -23.30 4.10
N GLY A 91 1.05 -23.72 4.56
CA GLY A 91 0.77 -24.18 5.92
C GLY A 91 1.59 -25.38 6.45
N GLY A 92 1.86 -25.33 7.75
CA GLY A 92 2.83 -26.11 8.55
C GLY A 92 3.45 -25.16 9.60
N PRO A 93 4.23 -25.60 10.61
CA PRO A 93 4.70 -24.70 11.68
C PRO A 93 5.57 -23.57 11.13
N ARG A 94 4.95 -22.41 10.83
CA ARG A 94 5.55 -21.12 10.38
C ARG A 94 6.99 -21.22 9.83
N GLN A 95 7.22 -22.03 8.81
CA GLN A 95 8.49 -22.07 8.09
C GLN A 95 8.36 -21.18 6.86
N ALA A 96 9.30 -20.26 6.68
CA ALA A 96 9.45 -19.53 5.44
C ALA A 96 9.61 -20.55 4.30
N LEU A 97 8.81 -20.45 3.24
CA LEU A 97 8.90 -21.36 2.08
C LEU A 97 10.11 -21.07 1.18
N SER A 98 10.77 -19.97 1.44
CA SER A 98 11.86 -19.44 0.66
C SER A 98 12.80 -18.70 1.59
N ASP A 99 14.02 -18.47 1.12
CA ASP A 99 15.00 -17.60 1.77
C ASP A 99 14.50 -16.13 1.88
N GLY A 100 13.30 -15.85 1.35
CA GLY A 100 12.63 -14.55 1.35
C GLY A 100 13.08 -13.68 0.20
N GLY A 101 13.95 -14.20 -0.67
CA GLY A 101 14.34 -13.60 -1.92
C GLY A 101 13.17 -13.53 -2.88
N HIS A 102 12.98 -12.39 -3.54
CA HIS A 102 12.12 -12.29 -4.71
C HIS A 102 12.74 -11.30 -5.70
N PHE A 103 12.68 -11.63 -6.99
CA PHE A 103 13.12 -10.73 -8.05
C PHE A 103 12.36 -9.40 -8.01
N THR A 104 13.00 -8.35 -8.50
CA THR A 104 12.35 -7.04 -8.66
C THR A 104 11.12 -7.18 -9.55
N GLU A 105 9.97 -6.74 -9.06
CA GLU A 105 8.74 -6.60 -9.81
C GLU A 105 8.28 -5.14 -9.79
N THR A 106 7.57 -4.72 -10.83
CA THR A 106 6.84 -3.46 -10.83
C THR A 106 5.50 -3.65 -10.13
N ILE A 107 5.23 -2.82 -9.13
CA ILE A 107 3.97 -2.77 -8.40
C ILE A 107 3.28 -1.45 -8.74
N GLY A 108 2.11 -1.54 -9.37
CA GLY A 108 1.19 -0.42 -9.52
C GLY A 108 0.37 -0.23 -8.25
N TRP A 109 0.02 1.01 -7.92
CA TRP A 109 -0.88 1.31 -6.81
C TRP A 109 -1.89 2.38 -7.19
N ILE A 110 -3.07 2.29 -6.57
CA ILE A 110 -4.11 3.32 -6.59
C ILE A 110 -4.43 3.66 -5.12
N ALA A 111 -4.54 4.95 -4.83
CA ALA A 111 -4.98 5.48 -3.56
C ALA A 111 -6.21 6.37 -3.75
N VAL A 112 -7.20 6.20 -2.91
CA VAL A 112 -8.45 6.98 -2.91
C VAL A 112 -8.65 7.58 -1.54
N GLY A 113 -8.90 8.88 -1.47
CA GLY A 113 -9.22 9.59 -0.23
C GLY A 113 -10.54 10.35 -0.36
N SER A 114 -11.31 10.39 0.73
CA SER A 114 -12.58 11.14 0.84
C SER A 114 -12.74 11.83 2.19
#